data_AF-A0A356IQY7-F1
#
_entry.id   AF-A0A356IQY7-F1
#
_cell.length_a   1.000
_cell.length_b   1.000
_cell.length_c   1.000
_cell.angle_alpha   90.00
_cell.angle_beta   90.00
_cell.angle_gamma   90.00
#
_symmetry.space_group_name_H-M   'P 1'
#
loop_
_entity.id
_entity.type
_entity.pdbx_description
1 polymer ?
#
loop_
_entity_poly.entity_id
_entity_poly.type
_entity_poly.pdbx_seq_one_letter_code
_entity_poly.pdbx_strand_id
1 'polypeptide(L)' 'LAGVEVEAMRFCFDAVSRNSVLEGAALDIVQPVGQAWCMQCAKTLPLRERYQPCPECGGYQLQVTGGDEMRIKELEVE' A
#
# COMPACT_ATOMS: atom_id res chain seq x y z
N LEU A 1 0.67 4.02 -1.79
CA LEU A 1 1.57 5.12 -1.38
C LEU A 1 2.79 4.65 -0.59
N ALA A 2 2.93 3.34 -0.34
CA ALA A 2 4.03 2.76 0.43
C ALA A 2 5.41 2.82 -0.26
N GLY A 3 5.48 3.28 -1.52
CA GLY A 3 6.74 3.34 -2.27
C GLY A 3 7.28 1.96 -2.65
N VAL A 4 6.42 0.94 -2.66
CA VAL A 4 6.77 -0.44 -3.03
C VAL A 4 6.58 -0.64 -4.53
N GLU A 5 7.60 -1.19 -5.17
CA GLU A 5 7.52 -1.68 -6.56
C GLU A 5 7.03 -3.15 -6.50
N VAL A 6 5.79 -3.35 -6.96
CA VAL A 6 5.07 -4.62 -6.76
C VAL A 6 5.62 -5.74 -7.65
N GLU A 7 6.05 -5.42 -8.87
CA GLU A 7 6.53 -6.42 -9.82
C GLU A 7 7.92 -6.95 -9.41
N ALA A 8 8.78 -6.09 -8.89
CA ALA A 8 10.05 -6.44 -8.28
C ALA A 8 9.84 -7.32 -7.04
N MET A 9 8.82 -7.03 -6.22
CA MET A 9 8.47 -7.87 -5.07
C MET A 9 8.00 -9.27 -5.51
N ARG A 10 7.16 -9.36 -6.55
CA ARG A 10 6.73 -10.63 -7.15
C ARG A 10 7.90 -11.42 -7.73
N PHE A 11 8.77 -10.75 -8.49
CA PHE A 11 9.97 -11.33 -9.07
C PHE A 11 10.91 -11.89 -8.00
N CYS A 12 11.22 -11.08 -6.98
CA CYS A 12 12.09 -11.50 -5.89
C CYS A 12 11.49 -12.65 -5.10
N PHE A 13 10.17 -12.65 -4.85
CA PHE A 13 9.49 -13.75 -4.15
C PHE A 13 9.64 -15.08 -4.91
N ASP A 14 9.38 -15.09 -6.22
CA ASP A 14 9.58 -16.29 -7.05
C ASP A 14 11.05 -16.74 -7.08
N ALA A 15 11.99 -15.80 -7.15
CA ALA A 15 13.41 -16.12 -7.14
C ALA A 15 13.86 -16.78 -5.83
N VAL A 16 13.40 -16.28 -4.67
CA VAL A 16 13.80 -16.80 -3.36
C VAL A 16 13.01 -18.04 -2.91
N SER A 17 11.84 -18.31 -3.50
CA SER A 17 11.02 -19.47 -3.13
C SER A 17 11.51 -20.78 -3.74
N ARG A 18 12.18 -20.73 -4.90
CA ARG A 18 12.70 -21.90 -5.63
C ARG A 18 13.71 -22.70 -4.78
N ASN A 19 13.56 -24.03 -4.78
CA ASN A 19 14.39 -24.96 -4.00
C ASN A 19 14.39 -24.65 -2.49
N SER A 20 13.28 -24.12 -1.97
CA SER A 20 13.09 -23.84 -0.54
C SER A 20 11.80 -24.49 -0.04
N VAL A 21 11.53 -24.39 1.25
CA VAL A 21 10.25 -24.81 1.85
C VAL A 21 9.04 -24.02 1.31
N LEU A 22 9.29 -22.91 0.62
CA LEU A 22 8.27 -22.06 -0.01
C LEU A 22 8.03 -22.40 -1.49
N GLU A 23 8.66 -23.45 -2.02
CA GLU A 23 8.48 -23.82 -3.43
C GLU A 23 7.01 -24.14 -3.73
N GLY A 24 6.46 -23.45 -4.74
CA GLY A 24 5.03 -23.51 -5.06
C GLY A 24 4.10 -22.63 -4.22
N ALA A 25 4.63 -21.88 -3.24
CA ALA A 25 3.82 -20.94 -2.45
C ALA A 25 3.26 -19.80 -3.32
N ALA A 26 2.04 -19.36 -3.01
CA ALA A 26 1.38 -18.25 -3.68
C ALA A 26 1.64 -16.92 -2.94
N LEU A 27 1.88 -15.84 -3.70
CA LEU A 27 1.96 -14.47 -3.18
C LEU A 27 0.80 -13.62 -3.71
N ASP A 28 -0.17 -13.33 -2.84
CA ASP A 28 -1.22 -12.36 -3.09
C ASP A 28 -0.85 -10.98 -2.53
N ILE A 29 -1.01 -9.94 -3.35
CA ILE A 29 -0.68 -8.55 -2.98
C ILE A 29 -1.90 -7.69 -3.22
N VAL A 30 -2.49 -7.20 -2.13
CA VAL A 30 -3.60 -6.24 -2.16
C VAL A 30 -3.06 -4.82 -2.08
N GLN A 31 -3.48 -3.98 -3.02
CA GLN A 31 -3.09 -2.56 -3.09
C GLN A 31 -4.29 -1.66 -2.78
N PRO A 32 -4.59 -1.40 -1.48
CA PRO A 32 -5.67 -0.49 -1.13
C PRO A 32 -5.32 0.95 -1.51
N VAL A 33 -6.35 1.74 -1.83
CA VAL A 33 -6.19 3.18 -2.06
C VAL A 33 -5.72 3.84 -0.76
N GLY A 34 -4.78 4.78 -0.88
CA GLY A 34 -4.34 5.59 0.25
C GLY A 34 -5.48 6.39 0.87
N GLN A 35 -5.31 6.78 2.12
CA GLN A 35 -6.26 7.63 2.83
C GLN A 35 -5.54 8.80 3.48
N ALA A 36 -6.21 9.95 3.50
CA ALA A 36 -5.73 11.12 4.22
C ALA A 36 -6.88 11.85 4.89
N TRP A 37 -6.56 12.56 5.96
CA TRP A 37 -7.44 13.49 6.64
C TRP A 37 -7.00 14.93 6.35
N CYS A 38 -7.92 15.76 5.88
CA CYS A 38 -7.64 17.16 5.62
C CYS A 38 -7.77 17.99 6.91
N MET A 39 -6.69 18.66 7.30
CA MET A 39 -6.63 19.51 8.49
C MET A 39 -7.51 20.77 8.40
N GLN A 40 -7.90 21.17 7.18
CA GLN A 40 -8.65 22.41 6.95
C GLN A 40 -10.17 22.20 6.96
N CYS A 41 -10.65 21.16 6.30
CA CYS A 41 -12.09 20.87 6.22
C CYS A 41 -12.52 19.67 7.09
N ALA A 42 -11.57 19.05 7.80
CA ALA A 42 -11.78 17.90 8.69
C ALA A 42 -12.41 16.67 8.02
N LYS A 43 -12.29 16.51 6.69
CA LYS A 43 -12.80 15.37 5.94
C LYS A 43 -11.71 14.35 5.64
N THR A 44 -12.07 13.06 5.68
CA THR A 44 -11.25 11.97 5.16
C THR A 44 -11.48 11.82 3.65
N LEU A 45 -10.41 11.63 2.90
CA LEU A 45 -10.43 11.50 1.46
C LEU A 45 -9.47 10.39 0.96
N PRO A 46 -9.74 9.80 -0.21
CA PRO A 46 -8.79 8.90 -0.86
C PRO A 46 -7.55 9.70 -1.32
N LEU A 47 -6.37 9.23 -0.91
CA LEU A 47 -5.09 9.81 -1.29
C LEU A 47 -4.43 8.96 -2.39
N ARG A 48 -4.34 9.52 -3.60
CA ARG A 48 -3.69 8.86 -4.73
C ARG A 48 -2.21 9.22 -4.85
N GLU A 49 -1.86 10.46 -4.52
CA GLU A 49 -0.52 11.01 -4.64
C GLU A 49 -0.17 11.88 -3.43
N ARG A 50 1.11 11.93 -3.05
CA ARG A 50 1.57 12.56 -1.79
C ARG A 50 1.46 14.09 -1.74
N TYR A 51 0.99 14.76 -2.79
CA TYR A 51 0.88 16.23 -2.86
C TYR A 51 -0.36 16.72 -3.58
N GLN A 52 -1.41 15.90 -3.70
CA GLN A 52 -2.66 16.36 -4.30
C GLN A 52 -3.40 17.33 -3.36
N PRO A 53 -4.13 18.32 -3.89
CA PRO A 53 -5.01 19.14 -3.07
C PRO A 53 -6.20 18.32 -2.54
N CYS A 54 -6.77 18.77 -1.42
CA CYS A 54 -8.05 18.30 -0.94
C CYS A 54 -9.13 18.61 -2.00
N PRO A 55 -9.90 17.63 -2.49
CA PRO A 55 -10.93 17.86 -3.49
C PRO A 55 -12.11 18.68 -2.95
N GLU A 56 -12.24 18.79 -1.63
CA GLU A 56 -13.37 19.45 -0.96
C GLU A 56 -13.10 20.94 -0.70
N CYS A 57 -11.86 21.32 -0.36
CA CYS A 57 -11.53 22.71 -0.02
C CYS A 57 -10.32 23.28 -0.77
N GLY A 58 -9.61 22.49 -1.57
CA GLY A 58 -8.38 22.89 -2.26
C GLY A 58 -7.13 22.96 -1.37
N GLY A 59 -7.25 22.67 -0.07
CA GLY A 59 -6.15 22.71 0.89
C GLY A 59 -5.12 21.60 0.70
N TYR A 60 -3.86 21.86 1.07
CA TYR A 60 -2.74 20.90 0.95
C TYR A 60 -2.29 20.30 2.28
N GLN A 61 -2.86 20.74 3.40
CA GLN A 61 -2.55 20.21 4.72
C GLN A 61 -3.28 18.87 4.94
N LEU A 62 -2.77 17.84 4.28
CA LEU A 62 -3.29 16.48 4.35
C LEU A 62 -2.39 15.62 5.25
N GLN A 63 -2.98 15.00 6.26
CA GLN A 63 -2.31 13.98 7.06
C GLN A 63 -2.64 12.61 6.47
N VAL A 64 -1.62 11.84 6.10
CA VAL A 64 -1.81 10.45 5.65
C VAL A 64 -2.29 9.61 6.83
N THR A 65 -3.36 8.85 6.64
CA THR A 65 -3.96 7.98 7.65
C THR A 65 -3.99 6.52 7.23
N GLY A 66 -3.58 6.19 5.99
CA GLY A 66 -3.43 4.81 5.55
C GLY A 66 -2.94 4.66 4.11
N GLY A 67 -2.49 3.44 3.77
CA GLY A 67 -2.02 3.05 2.43
C GLY A 67 -0.59 3.50 2.09
N ASP A 68 0.16 4.00 3.08
CA ASP A 68 1.60 4.23 3.04
C ASP A 68 2.42 3.13 3.72
N GLU A 69 1.74 2.07 4.17
CA GLU A 69 2.31 0.90 4.80
C GLU A 69 2.38 -0.31 3.85
N MET A 70 3.33 -1.22 4.13
CA MET A 70 3.40 -2.56 3.56
C MET A 70 3.47 -3.56 4.72
N ARG A 71 2.53 -4.51 4.77
CA ARG A 71 2.45 -5.48 5.86
C ARG A 71 1.94 -6.83 5.37
N ILE A 72 2.36 -7.91 6.04
CA ILE A 72 1.76 -9.23 5.87
C ILE A 72 0.38 -9.20 6.52
N LYS A 73 -0.65 -9.50 5.74
CA LYS A 73 -2.03 -9.57 6.25
C LYS A 73 -2.35 -10.95 6.80
N GLU A 74 -1.88 -11.98 6.12
CA GLU A 74 -2.20 -13.39 6.38
C GLU A 74 -1.03 -14.27 5.90
N LEU A 75 -0.84 -15.41 6.56
CA LEU A 75 0.12 -16.45 6.20
C LEU A 75 -0.54 -17.79 6.50
N GLU A 76 -0.74 -18.60 5.46
CA GLU A 76 -1.28 -19.96 5.57
C GLU A 76 -0.14 -20.98 5.44
N VAL A 77 -0.15 -22.02 6.28
CA VAL A 77 0.87 -23.08 6.32
C VAL A 77 0.16 -24.42 6.54
N GLU A 78 0.57 -25.46 5.80
CA GLU A 78 0.09 -26.84 5.95
C GLU A 78 1.06 -27.70 6.79
#